data_AF-A0A8J6S8M6-F1
#
_entry.id   AF-A0A8J6S8M6-F1
#
_cell.length_a   1.000
_cell.length_b   1.000
_cell.length_c   1.000
_cell.angle_alpha   90.00
_cell.angle_beta   90.00
_cell.angle_gamma   90.00
#
_symmetry.space_group_name_H-M   'P 1'
#
loop_
_entity.id
_entity.type
_entity.pdbx_description
1 polymer ?
#
loop_
_entity_poly.entity_id
_entity_poly.type
_entity_poly.pdbx_seq_one_letter_code
_entity_poly.pdbx_strand_id
1 'polypeptide(L)'
;MQPQRINLRSIIIRSTTIALLALVAGCDLLEPPVASQTTPSQPAAPPISAEVGLAKHLKKIGAKFYGAYWCPHCTDQKQMFGEEAVKQINYIECDAGGKNPRPDLCKKAQIEGYPTWEIQGKQYTGVLALQKLADISGYEGDRNFKN
;
A
#
# COMPACT_ATOMS: atom_id res chain seq x y z
N MET A 1 -26.07 -45.41 -16.18
CA MET A 1 -25.18 -44.95 -17.27
C MET A 1 -24.13 -44.05 -16.63
N GLN A 2 -22.88 -44.52 -16.52
CA GLN A 2 -21.81 -43.82 -15.80
C GLN A 2 -21.12 -42.73 -16.64
N PRO A 3 -20.41 -41.79 -15.98
CA PRO A 3 -20.00 -40.49 -16.52
C PRO A 3 -18.62 -40.55 -17.18
N GLN A 4 -18.23 -39.52 -17.94
CA GLN A 4 -16.83 -39.33 -18.33
C GLN A 4 -16.36 -37.94 -17.90
N ARG A 5 -15.53 -37.95 -16.84
CA ARG A 5 -14.71 -36.84 -16.38
C ARG A 5 -13.48 -36.78 -17.27
N ILE A 6 -13.26 -35.68 -17.97
CA ILE A 6 -12.00 -35.46 -18.70
C ILE A 6 -11.03 -34.79 -17.72
N ASN A 7 -9.98 -35.53 -17.37
CA ASN A 7 -8.88 -35.09 -16.51
C ASN A 7 -7.67 -34.87 -17.41
N LEU A 8 -7.35 -33.61 -17.74
CA LEU A 8 -6.26 -33.27 -18.67
C LEU A 8 -4.99 -32.90 -17.91
N ARG A 9 -4.39 -33.88 -17.22
CA ARG A 9 -2.97 -33.83 -16.86
C ARG A 9 -2.19 -34.47 -18.01
N SER A 10 -1.25 -33.72 -18.58
CA SER A 10 -0.23 -34.15 -19.54
C SER A 10 -0.67 -34.27 -21.01
N ILE A 11 -0.64 -33.16 -21.75
CA ILE A 11 -0.22 -33.19 -23.16
C ILE A 11 1.13 -32.50 -23.25
N ILE A 12 2.14 -33.34 -23.32
CA ILE A 12 3.55 -33.03 -23.51
C ILE A 12 3.71 -32.54 -24.95
N ILE A 13 3.99 -31.25 -25.16
CA ILE A 13 4.53 -30.78 -26.44
C ILE A 13 6.04 -30.64 -26.25
N ARG A 14 6.76 -31.71 -26.61
CA ARG A 14 8.19 -31.70 -26.89
C ARG A 14 8.38 -30.91 -28.20
N SER A 15 8.43 -29.59 -28.13
CA SER A 15 8.86 -28.79 -29.27
C SER A 15 10.39 -28.75 -29.31
N THR A 16 10.91 -29.54 -30.23
CA THR A 16 12.30 -29.70 -30.62
C THR A 16 13.02 -28.37 -30.81
N THR A 17 14.18 -28.24 -30.18
CA THR A 17 15.18 -27.20 -30.37
C THR A 17 15.60 -27.12 -31.83
N ILE A 18 15.33 -25.98 -32.48
CA ILE A 18 15.99 -25.61 -33.74
C ILE A 18 17.15 -24.69 -33.36
N ALA A 19 18.36 -25.26 -33.31
CA ALA A 19 19.60 -24.50 -33.22
C ALA A 19 19.99 -24.07 -34.65
N LEU A 20 19.79 -22.80 -34.99
CA LEU A 20 20.44 -22.18 -36.14
C LEU A 20 21.70 -21.45 -35.66
N LEU A 21 22.86 -22.04 -35.91
CA LEU A 21 24.13 -21.31 -35.90
C LEU A 21 24.23 -20.47 -37.17
N ALA A 22 24.21 -19.14 -37.04
CA ALA A 22 24.70 -18.24 -38.06
C ALA A 22 25.99 -17.59 -37.54
N LEU A 23 27.13 -18.01 -38.11
CA LEU A 23 28.43 -17.36 -37.93
C LEU A 23 28.44 -16.07 -38.75
N VAL A 24 28.26 -14.93 -38.09
CA VAL A 24 28.61 -13.62 -38.64
C VAL A 24 29.95 -13.18 -38.05
N ALA A 25 30.99 -13.24 -38.87
CA ALA A 25 32.30 -12.69 -38.57
C ALA A 25 32.29 -11.17 -38.79
N GLY A 26 32.45 -10.43 -37.70
CA GLY A 26 33.21 -9.18 -37.59
C GLY A 26 32.80 -7.96 -38.42
N CYS A 27 32.24 -6.95 -37.74
CA CYS A 27 32.66 -5.56 -37.92
C CYS A 27 32.36 -4.79 -36.62
N ASP A 28 33.33 -4.74 -35.72
CA ASP A 28 33.37 -3.77 -34.61
C ASP A 28 33.50 -2.37 -35.20
N LEU A 29 32.42 -1.58 -35.25
CA LEU A 29 32.47 -0.12 -35.22
C LEU A 29 31.13 0.46 -34.72
N LEU A 30 31.18 0.97 -33.49
CA LEU A 30 30.37 2.05 -32.91
C LEU A 30 28.90 1.74 -32.60
N GLU A 31 28.65 1.11 -31.44
CA GLU A 31 27.40 1.33 -30.72
C GLU A 31 27.36 2.82 -30.28
N PRO A 32 26.35 3.60 -30.68
CA PRO A 32 26.15 4.92 -30.09
C PRO A 32 25.87 4.75 -28.59
N PRO A 33 26.29 5.70 -27.73
CA PRO A 33 25.96 5.60 -26.32
C PRO A 33 24.44 5.53 -26.17
N VAL A 34 23.95 4.46 -25.54
CA VAL A 34 22.58 4.36 -25.08
C VAL A 34 22.38 5.55 -24.15
N ALA A 35 21.77 6.61 -24.68
CA ALA A 35 21.39 7.77 -23.92
C ALA A 35 20.44 7.29 -22.82
N SER A 36 20.90 7.43 -21.58
CA SER A 36 20.11 7.27 -20.38
C SER A 36 18.75 7.94 -20.55
N GLN A 37 17.73 7.17 -20.21
CA GLN A 37 16.32 7.49 -20.10
C GLN A 37 16.03 8.99 -19.99
N THR A 38 15.36 9.55 -21.00
CA THR A 38 14.51 10.72 -20.81
C THR A 38 13.09 10.30 -21.15
N THR A 39 12.44 9.63 -20.21
CA THR A 39 10.98 9.65 -20.17
C THR A 39 10.57 11.12 -20.17
N PRO A 40 9.70 11.58 -21.09
CA PRO A 40 9.25 12.96 -21.12
C PRO A 40 8.77 13.38 -19.73
N SER A 41 9.40 14.42 -19.21
CA SER A 41 9.11 15.08 -17.95
C SER A 41 7.65 15.50 -17.91
N GLN A 42 6.80 14.63 -17.36
CA GLN A 42 5.53 15.03 -16.80
C GLN A 42 5.82 16.10 -15.74
N PRO A 43 5.09 17.22 -15.70
CA PRO A 43 5.31 18.27 -14.70
C PRO A 43 5.36 17.63 -13.32
N ALA A 44 6.50 17.78 -12.63
CA ALA A 44 6.68 17.23 -11.30
C ALA A 44 5.54 17.79 -10.44
N ALA A 45 4.64 16.90 -10.00
CA ALA A 45 3.69 17.24 -8.96
C ALA A 45 4.50 17.82 -7.77
N PRO A 46 3.94 18.78 -7.03
CA PRO A 46 4.60 19.30 -5.84
C PRO A 46 5.06 18.13 -4.94
N PRO A 47 6.23 18.25 -4.27
CA PRO A 47 6.76 17.16 -3.47
C PRO A 47 5.71 16.74 -2.43
N ILE A 48 5.30 15.48 -2.51
CA ILE A 48 4.36 14.88 -1.57
C ILE A 48 5.07 14.77 -0.22
N SER A 49 4.49 15.27 0.87
CA SER A 49 5.11 15.14 2.20
C SER A 49 5.24 13.67 2.61
N ALA A 50 6.20 13.37 3.47
CA ALA A 50 6.42 12.02 3.99
C ALA A 50 5.14 11.44 4.64
N GLU A 51 4.38 12.27 5.35
CA GLU A 51 3.11 11.92 6.00
C GLU A 51 2.04 11.53 4.97
N VAL A 52 1.92 12.29 3.86
CA VAL A 52 0.97 11.96 2.78
C VAL A 52 1.37 10.64 2.12
N GLY A 53 2.67 10.38 1.95
CA GLY A 53 3.19 9.11 1.46
C GLY A 53 2.77 7.93 2.36
N LEU A 54 3.02 8.04 3.67
CA LEU A 54 2.63 7.02 4.64
C LEU A 54 1.11 6.83 4.69
N ALA A 55 0.33 7.92 4.72
CA ALA A 55 -1.14 7.83 4.78
C ALA A 55 -1.73 7.16 3.53
N LYS A 56 -1.20 7.46 2.34
CA LYS A 56 -1.59 6.77 1.10
C LYS A 56 -1.24 5.28 1.14
N HIS A 57 -0.08 4.92 1.68
CA HIS A 57 0.31 3.52 1.85
C HIS A 57 -0.64 2.78 2.80
N LEU A 58 -0.90 3.35 3.99
CA LEU A 58 -1.86 2.82 4.97
C LEU A 58 -3.23 2.60 4.32
N LYS A 59 -3.72 3.59 3.56
CA LYS A 59 -4.97 3.45 2.78
C LYS A 59 -4.91 2.29 1.80
N LYS A 60 -3.83 2.20 1.01
CA LYS A 60 -3.62 1.19 -0.04
C LYS A 60 -3.63 -0.23 0.52
N ILE A 61 -3.02 -0.45 1.68
CA ILE A 61 -2.99 -1.77 2.32
C ILE A 61 -4.26 -2.08 3.12
N GLY A 62 -5.24 -1.18 3.14
CA GLY A 62 -6.49 -1.36 3.87
C GLY A 62 -6.33 -1.23 5.40
N ALA A 63 -5.29 -0.54 5.87
CA ALA A 63 -5.16 -0.20 7.28
C ALA A 63 -6.37 0.63 7.72
N LYS A 64 -6.92 0.34 8.89
CA LYS A 64 -8.07 1.03 9.45
C LYS A 64 -7.67 1.74 10.73
N PHE A 65 -8.17 2.96 10.89
CA PHE A 65 -8.00 3.75 12.10
C PHE A 65 -9.36 3.93 12.76
N TYR A 66 -9.61 3.19 13.83
CA TYR A 66 -10.81 3.28 14.65
C TYR A 66 -10.64 4.35 15.72
N GLY A 67 -11.62 5.23 15.84
CA GLY A 67 -11.64 6.24 16.88
C GLY A 67 -13.01 6.88 17.05
N ALA A 68 -13.07 7.88 17.92
CA ALA A 68 -14.25 8.71 18.11
C ALA A 68 -13.92 10.20 17.85
N TYR A 69 -14.88 10.97 17.36
CA TYR A 69 -14.65 12.39 17.05
C TYR A 69 -14.25 13.22 18.29
N TRP A 70 -14.73 12.83 19.47
CA TRP A 70 -14.46 13.50 20.75
C TRP A 70 -13.19 12.99 21.44
N CYS A 71 -12.54 11.95 20.91
CA CYS A 71 -11.40 11.30 21.54
C CYS A 71 -10.12 12.15 21.38
N PRO A 72 -9.52 12.66 22.48
CA PRO A 72 -8.35 13.53 22.41
C PRO A 72 -7.14 12.83 21.80
N HIS A 73 -6.87 11.58 22.18
CA HIS A 73 -5.79 10.77 21.59
C HIS A 73 -5.97 10.50 20.10
N CYS A 74 -7.22 10.47 19.64
CA CYS A 74 -7.53 10.34 18.23
C CYS A 74 -7.20 11.64 17.49
N THR A 75 -7.42 12.78 18.12
CA THR A 75 -6.98 14.09 17.61
C THR A 75 -5.45 14.15 17.57
N ASP A 76 -4.75 13.74 18.63
CA ASP A 76 -3.27 13.71 18.66
C ASP A 76 -2.71 12.87 17.50
N GLN A 77 -3.26 11.67 17.28
CA GLN A 77 -2.86 10.80 16.18
C GLN A 77 -3.09 11.45 14.81
N LYS A 78 -4.21 12.17 14.62
CA LYS A 78 -4.52 12.87 13.35
C LYS A 78 -3.61 14.07 13.13
N GLN A 79 -3.28 14.82 14.18
CA GLN A 79 -2.39 15.98 14.11
C GLN A 79 -0.98 15.59 13.66
N MET A 80 -0.48 14.43 14.13
CA MET A 80 0.80 13.89 13.67
C MET A 80 0.89 13.71 12.15
N PHE A 81 -0.23 13.42 11.47
CA PHE A 81 -0.27 13.30 10.01
C PHE A 81 -0.44 14.65 9.30
N GLY A 82 -1.03 15.65 9.96
CA GLY A 82 -1.44 16.90 9.32
C GLY A 82 -2.69 16.76 8.43
N GLU A 83 -3.23 17.90 8.02
CA GLU A 83 -4.54 18.00 7.37
C GLU A 83 -4.63 17.28 6.01
N GLU A 84 -3.57 17.31 5.21
CA GLU A 84 -3.58 16.69 3.89
C GLU A 84 -3.43 15.17 3.94
N ALA A 85 -2.58 14.66 4.83
CA ALA A 85 -2.36 13.23 4.95
C ALA A 85 -3.54 12.52 5.63
N VAL A 86 -4.16 13.14 6.65
CA VAL A 86 -5.30 12.52 7.36
C VAL A 86 -6.50 12.27 6.44
N LYS A 87 -6.70 13.10 5.40
CA LYS A 87 -7.73 12.90 4.37
C LYS A 87 -7.57 11.58 3.61
N GLN A 88 -6.37 11.00 3.61
CA GLN A 88 -6.10 9.73 2.95
C GLN A 88 -6.40 8.52 3.84
N ILE A 89 -6.41 8.68 5.17
CA ILE A 89 -6.54 7.57 6.11
C ILE A 89 -7.97 6.99 6.08
N ASN A 90 -8.09 5.66 6.14
CA ASN A 90 -9.38 4.99 6.34
C ASN A 90 -9.79 5.09 7.82
N TYR A 91 -10.24 6.27 8.23
CA TYR A 91 -10.80 6.51 9.56
C TYR A 91 -12.21 5.95 9.68
N ILE A 92 -12.47 5.21 10.76
CA ILE A 92 -13.77 4.63 11.10
C ILE A 92 -14.24 5.31 12.38
N GLU A 93 -15.31 6.09 12.25
CA GLU A 93 -15.96 6.78 13.35
C GLU A 93 -16.82 5.80 14.14
N CYS A 94 -16.41 5.49 15.37
CA CYS A 94 -17.06 4.49 16.21
C CYS A 94 -18.21 5.06 17.05
N ASP A 95 -18.31 6.38 17.20
CA ASP A 95 -19.40 7.01 17.95
C ASP A 95 -20.58 7.37 17.04
N ALA A 96 -21.80 7.03 17.44
CA ALA A 96 -23.01 7.28 16.65
C ALA A 96 -23.32 8.78 16.45
N GLY A 97 -22.81 9.66 17.31
CA GLY A 97 -22.95 11.11 17.18
C GLY A 97 -21.96 11.75 16.20
N GLY A 98 -20.96 11.01 15.73
CA GLY A 98 -19.95 11.50 14.81
C GLY A 98 -20.44 11.64 13.36
N LYS A 99 -19.58 12.18 12.48
CA LYS A 99 -19.88 12.31 11.05
C LYS A 99 -19.67 10.96 10.35
N ASN A 100 -20.65 10.53 9.54
CA ASN A 100 -20.63 9.25 8.83
C ASN A 100 -20.29 8.06 9.75
N PRO A 101 -21.00 7.91 10.88
CA PRO A 101 -20.63 6.96 11.91
C PRO A 101 -20.75 5.52 11.40
N ARG A 102 -19.93 4.62 11.95
CA ARG A 102 -19.86 3.18 11.67
C ARG A 102 -19.62 2.37 12.97
N PRO A 103 -20.44 2.54 14.03
CA PRO A 103 -20.30 1.80 15.29
C PRO A 103 -20.43 0.29 15.10
N ASP A 104 -21.18 -0.16 14.09
CA ASP A 104 -21.32 -1.55 13.70
C ASP A 104 -19.97 -2.19 13.30
N LEU A 105 -19.14 -1.44 12.56
CA LEU A 105 -17.81 -1.90 12.17
C LEU A 105 -16.88 -2.01 13.38
N CYS A 106 -16.95 -1.06 14.32
CA CYS A 106 -16.14 -1.09 15.53
C CYS A 106 -16.53 -2.24 16.46
N LYS A 107 -17.84 -2.50 16.62
CA LYS A 107 -18.34 -3.66 17.37
C LYS A 107 -17.91 -4.98 16.73
N LYS A 108 -18.04 -5.09 15.40
CA LYS A 108 -17.61 -6.28 14.65
C LYS A 108 -16.11 -6.52 14.75
N ALA A 109 -15.31 -5.46 14.76
CA ALA A 109 -13.87 -5.52 14.96
C ALA A 109 -13.47 -5.67 16.44
N GLN A 110 -14.44 -5.71 17.37
CA GLN A 110 -14.18 -5.84 18.81
C GLN A 110 -13.22 -4.76 19.35
N ILE A 111 -13.41 -3.50 18.93
CA ILE A 111 -12.58 -2.38 19.38
C ILE A 111 -12.89 -2.09 20.85
N GLU A 112 -11.89 -2.23 21.72
CA GLU A 112 -12.02 -2.03 23.17
C GLU A 112 -11.61 -0.63 23.62
N GLY A 113 -10.90 0.12 22.79
CA GLY A 113 -10.42 1.47 23.11
C GLY A 113 -9.99 2.28 21.91
N TYR A 114 -9.87 3.59 22.10
CA TYR A 114 -9.50 4.54 21.05
C TYR A 114 -8.21 5.30 21.39
N PRO A 115 -7.39 5.64 20.38
CA PRO A 115 -7.45 5.13 19.01
C PRO A 115 -7.06 3.64 18.95
N THR A 116 -7.50 2.94 17.90
CA THR A 116 -6.99 1.60 17.55
C THR A 116 -6.70 1.53 16.06
N TRP A 117 -5.52 1.04 15.70
CA TRP A 117 -5.15 0.72 14.33
C TRP A 117 -5.32 -0.77 14.06
N GLU A 118 -5.95 -1.13 12.95
CA GLU A 118 -5.92 -2.49 12.40
C GLU A 118 -5.09 -2.48 11.12
N ILE A 119 -3.96 -3.18 11.15
CA ILE A 119 -2.99 -3.25 10.06
C ILE A 119 -2.68 -4.72 9.81
N GLN A 120 -2.90 -5.20 8.58
CA GLN A 120 -2.66 -6.60 8.19
C GLN A 120 -3.35 -7.61 9.14
N GLY A 121 -4.56 -7.28 9.61
CA GLY A 121 -5.37 -8.12 10.50
C GLY A 121 -4.97 -8.08 11.97
N LYS A 122 -3.94 -7.30 12.36
CA LYS A 122 -3.52 -7.13 13.76
C LYS A 122 -3.95 -5.76 14.29
N GLN A 123 -4.44 -5.74 15.53
CA GLN A 123 -4.81 -4.51 16.24
C GLN A 123 -3.64 -3.95 17.06
N TYR A 124 -3.53 -2.62 17.05
CA TYR A 124 -2.58 -1.84 17.81
C TYR A 124 -3.30 -0.68 18.48
N THR A 125 -3.48 -0.76 19.79
CA THR A 125 -4.21 0.22 20.59
C THR A 125 -3.32 1.41 20.97
N GLY A 126 -3.92 2.59 21.07
CA GLY A 126 -3.27 3.82 21.49
C GLY A 126 -2.62 4.60 20.34
N VAL A 127 -2.11 5.79 20.68
CA VAL A 127 -1.42 6.65 19.73
C VAL A 127 -0.10 6.01 19.32
N LEU A 128 0.15 5.95 18.02
CA LEU A 128 1.37 5.40 17.44
C LEU A 128 2.15 6.50 16.71
N ALA A 129 3.45 6.58 16.98
CA ALA A 129 4.36 7.41 16.22
C ALA A 129 4.34 7.01 14.72
N LEU A 130 4.52 7.98 13.82
CA LEU A 130 4.52 7.69 12.38
C LEU A 130 5.62 6.73 11.96
N GLN A 131 6.77 6.76 12.64
CA GLN A 131 7.83 5.76 12.43
C GLN A 131 7.33 4.34 12.74
N LYS A 132 6.58 4.18 13.85
CA LYS A 132 6.02 2.89 14.22
C LYS A 132 4.98 2.42 13.21
N LEU A 133 4.11 3.31 12.74
CA LEU A 133 3.13 3.02 11.70
C LEU A 133 3.81 2.61 10.38
N ALA A 134 4.91 3.27 10.00
CA ALA A 134 5.70 2.90 8.84
C ALA A 134 6.29 1.49 9.00
N ASP A 135 6.90 1.19 10.14
CA ASP A 135 7.50 -0.14 10.41
C ASP A 135 6.46 -1.27 10.33
N ILE A 136 5.33 -1.14 11.04
CA ILE A 136 4.33 -2.21 11.12
C ILE A 136 3.49 -2.35 9.84
N SER A 137 3.46 -1.32 8.99
CA SER A 137 2.77 -1.38 7.69
C SER A 137 3.66 -1.81 6.54
N GLY A 138 4.97 -1.96 6.76
CA GLY A 138 5.96 -2.24 5.70
C GLY A 138 6.10 -1.07 4.71
N TYR A 139 6.02 0.17 5.20
CA TYR A 139 6.19 1.35 4.35
C TYR A 139 7.67 1.62 4.06
N GLU A 140 8.03 1.65 2.78
CA GLU A 140 9.40 1.83 2.29
C GLU A 140 9.66 3.22 1.65
N GLY A 141 8.66 4.11 1.68
CA GLY A 141 8.79 5.46 1.10
C GLY A 141 9.57 6.44 1.99
N ASP A 142 9.44 7.74 1.72
CA ASP A 142 10.08 8.78 2.53
C ASP A 142 9.54 8.78 3.97
N ARG A 143 10.46 8.70 4.94
CA ARG A 143 10.20 8.63 6.39
C ARG A 143 10.68 9.88 7.14
N ASN A 144 11.03 10.95 6.43
CA ASN A 144 11.41 12.24 7.01
C ASN A 144 10.20 13.03 7.54
N PHE A 145 9.43 12.41 8.44
CA PHE A 145 8.25 13.01 9.05
C PHE A 145 8.59 14.28 9.85
N LYS A 146 7.73 15.29 9.79
CA LYS A 146 7.96 16.66 10.31
C LYS A 146 7.10 17.04 11.53
N ASN A 147 6.44 16.06 12.12
CA ASN A 147 5.51 16.18 13.25
C ASN A 147 5.96 17.12 14.36
#